data_AF-A0A1B6KYY6-F1
#
_entry.id   AF-A0A1B6KYY6-F1
#
_cell.length_a   1.000
_cell.length_b   1.000
_cell.length_c   1.000
_cell.angle_alpha   90.00
_cell.angle_beta   90.00
_cell.angle_gamma   90.00
#
_symmetry.space_group_name_H-M   'P 1'
#
loop_
_entity.id
_entity.type
_entity.pdbx_description
1 polymer ?
#
loop_
_entity_poly.entity_id
_entity_poly.type
_entity_poly.pdbx_seq_one_letter_code
_entity_poly.pdbx_strand_id
1 'polypeptide(L)'
;AGGSRKPETRRWKANSRERTRMHCLNAALDRLRLLMPVDPCLYQSGSMHQKLSKIETLRMAINYISALQRSLSYNTALDLMTFWKLLTRGLSQHTAQLVAASLRLYAFNKWPPISTPTTVLPLTPQESVVDPPDRRQTWVSRWRQSL
;
A
#
# COMPACT_ATOMS: atom_id res chain seq x y z
N ALA A 1 4.03 -45.20 47.42
CA ALA A 1 5.18 -44.54 46.78
C ALA A 1 4.73 -43.19 46.19
N GLY A 2 5.32 -42.09 46.63
CA GLY A 2 4.84 -40.73 46.43
C GLY A 2 4.84 -40.26 44.96
N GLY A 3 3.73 -39.64 44.56
CA GLY A 3 3.58 -38.95 43.29
C GLY A 3 4.40 -37.66 43.26
N SER A 4 5.36 -37.58 42.34
CA SER A 4 6.11 -36.34 42.06
C SER A 4 6.58 -36.36 40.60
N ARG A 5 5.62 -36.33 39.68
CA ARG A 5 5.86 -36.12 38.24
C ARG A 5 4.72 -35.28 37.67
N LYS A 6 4.88 -34.08 37.10
CA LYS A 6 5.98 -33.12 36.98
C LYS A 6 5.29 -31.76 36.69
N PRO A 7 5.16 -30.81 37.63
CA PRO A 7 4.61 -29.47 37.37
C PRO A 7 5.22 -28.80 36.13
N GLU A 8 6.48 -29.13 35.86
CA GLU A 8 7.29 -28.73 34.72
C GLU A 8 6.70 -29.16 33.35
N THR A 9 6.07 -30.33 33.25
CA THR A 9 5.44 -30.78 31.99
C THR A 9 4.17 -29.99 31.66
N ARG A 10 3.42 -29.57 32.67
CA ARG A 10 2.24 -28.69 32.48
C ARG A 10 2.68 -27.28 32.09
N ARG A 11 3.72 -26.74 32.72
CA ARG A 11 4.33 -25.45 32.38
C ARG A 11 4.88 -25.45 30.95
N TRP A 12 5.61 -26.49 30.54
CA TRP A 12 6.14 -26.60 29.18
C TRP A 12 5.02 -26.62 28.11
N LYS A 13 3.97 -27.43 28.31
CA LYS A 13 2.80 -27.46 27.41
C LYS A 13 2.10 -26.09 27.35
N ALA A 14 1.97 -25.40 28.48
CA ALA A 14 1.39 -24.05 28.51
C ALA A 14 2.24 -23.04 27.73
N ASN A 15 3.56 -23.05 27.92
CA ASN A 15 4.47 -22.17 27.19
C ASN A 15 4.45 -22.45 25.68
N SER A 16 4.35 -23.71 25.28
CA SER A 16 4.21 -24.08 23.87
C SER A 16 2.93 -23.49 23.27
N ARG A 17 1.79 -23.60 23.96
CA ARG A 17 0.52 -23.01 23.52
C ARG A 17 0.61 -21.49 23.41
N GLU A 18 1.24 -20.82 24.38
CA GLU A 18 1.39 -19.36 24.34
C GLU A 18 2.27 -18.93 23.17
N ARG A 19 3.35 -19.67 22.87
CA ARG A 19 4.15 -19.44 21.66
C ARG A 19 3.29 -19.53 20.41
N THR A 20 2.50 -20.60 20.26
CA THR A 20 1.60 -20.74 19.11
C THR A 20 0.61 -19.57 19.03
N ARG A 21 0.00 -19.16 20.14
CA ARG A 21 -0.90 -18.01 20.20
C ARG A 21 -0.20 -16.73 19.72
N MET A 22 1.02 -16.49 20.18
CA MET A 22 1.83 -15.35 19.77
C MET A 22 2.23 -15.40 18.29
N HIS A 23 2.54 -16.58 17.75
CA HIS A 23 2.82 -16.75 16.32
C HIS A 23 1.59 -16.42 15.47
N CYS A 24 0.40 -16.88 15.85
CA CYS A 24 -0.85 -16.53 15.16
C CYS A 24 -1.11 -15.02 15.19
N LEU A 25 -0.91 -14.37 16.33
CA LEU A 25 -1.07 -12.91 16.46
C LEU A 25 -0.08 -12.14 15.56
N ASN A 26 1.19 -12.53 15.58
CA ASN A 26 2.20 -11.87 14.74
C ASN A 26 1.92 -12.11 13.25
N ALA A 27 1.45 -13.29 12.86
CA ALA A 27 1.05 -13.57 11.48
C ALA A 27 -0.15 -12.72 11.04
N ALA A 28 -1.13 -12.50 11.91
CA ALA A 28 -2.23 -11.58 11.63
C ALA A 28 -1.76 -10.14 11.46
N LEU A 29 -0.81 -9.69 12.28
CA LEU A 29 -0.20 -8.36 12.15
C LEU A 29 0.61 -8.23 10.84
N ASP A 30 1.34 -9.25 10.44
CA ASP A 30 2.04 -9.26 9.15
C ASP A 30 1.05 -9.20 7.98
N ARG A 31 -0.09 -9.90 8.05
CA ARG A 31 -1.17 -9.76 7.06
C ARG A 31 -1.73 -8.34 7.02
N LEU A 32 -1.89 -7.68 8.18
CA LEU A 32 -2.32 -6.29 8.24
C LEU A 32 -1.33 -5.35 7.54
N ARG A 33 -0.02 -5.59 7.66
CA ARG A 33 1.01 -4.79 6.96
C ARG A 33 0.86 -4.85 5.44
N LEU A 34 0.43 -5.98 4.89
CA LEU A 34 0.20 -6.15 3.44
C LEU A 34 -0.97 -5.30 2.92
N LEU A 35 -1.92 -4.93 3.79
CA LEU A 35 -3.07 -4.10 3.43
C LEU A 35 -2.77 -2.59 3.49
N MET A 36 -1.59 -2.22 3.97
CA MET A 36 -1.22 -0.82 4.14
C MET A 36 -0.86 -0.19 2.78
N PRO A 37 -1.30 1.05 2.49
CA PRO A 37 -1.07 1.73 1.21
C PRO A 37 0.34 2.34 1.13
N VAL A 38 1.35 1.47 1.13
CA VAL A 38 2.79 1.77 1.17
C VAL A 38 3.48 0.80 0.23
N ASP A 39 4.64 1.17 -0.30
CA ASP A 39 5.33 0.34 -1.31
C ASP A 39 5.51 -1.11 -0.79
N PRO A 40 5.02 -2.12 -1.54
CA PRO A 40 5.15 -3.52 -1.19
C PRO A 40 6.58 -3.94 -0.87
N CYS A 41 7.60 -3.28 -1.45
CA CYS A 41 9.01 -3.55 -1.21
C CYS A 41 9.42 -3.39 0.27
N LEU A 42 8.66 -2.62 1.07
CA LEU A 42 8.87 -2.51 2.52
C LEU A 42 8.43 -3.75 3.30
N TYR A 43 7.63 -4.65 2.70
CA TYR A 43 7.05 -5.81 3.39
C TYR A 43 7.21 -7.13 2.61
N GLN A 44 7.66 -7.08 1.35
CA GLN A 44 7.80 -8.25 0.50
C GLN A 44 9.03 -9.08 0.91
N SER A 45 8.78 -10.39 1.03
CA SER A 45 9.71 -11.39 1.56
C SER A 45 10.98 -11.52 0.72
N GLY A 46 12.09 -11.01 1.24
CA GLY A 46 13.43 -11.25 0.69
C GLY A 46 14.47 -10.22 1.11
N SER A 47 14.06 -8.97 1.32
CA SER A 47 14.96 -7.92 1.81
C SER A 47 14.70 -7.66 3.29
N MET A 48 15.76 -7.69 4.10
CA MET A 48 15.75 -7.38 5.52
C MET A 48 15.59 -5.86 5.75
N HIS A 49 14.60 -5.21 5.14
CA HIS A 49 14.46 -3.75 5.20
C HIS A 49 13.14 -3.35 5.84
N GLN A 50 13.22 -3.08 7.16
CA GLN A 50 12.35 -2.17 7.93
C GLN A 50 10.84 -2.41 7.81
N LYS A 51 10.35 -3.53 8.39
CA LYS A 51 8.93 -3.68 8.72
C LYS A 51 8.51 -2.56 9.67
N LEU A 52 7.33 -1.96 9.45
CA LEU A 52 6.71 -1.08 10.43
C LEU A 52 6.63 -1.76 11.79
N SER A 53 6.93 -0.98 12.84
CA SER A 53 6.74 -1.46 14.21
C SER A 53 5.27 -1.82 14.46
N LYS A 54 5.00 -2.60 15.53
CA LYS A 54 3.63 -3.01 15.87
C LYS A 54 2.72 -1.79 16.07
N ILE A 55 3.22 -0.78 16.78
CA ILE A 55 2.47 0.45 17.07
C ILE A 55 2.22 1.28 15.82
N GLU A 56 3.21 1.41 14.93
CA GLU A 56 3.03 2.15 13.67
C GLU A 56 2.04 1.46 12.74
N THR A 57 2.08 0.13 12.67
CA THR A 57 1.12 -0.66 11.88
C THR A 57 -0.31 -0.42 12.35
N LEU A 58 -0.53 -0.47 13.67
CA LEU A 58 -1.86 -0.23 14.25
C LEU A 58 -2.33 1.22 14.07
N ARG A 59 -1.46 2.20 14.31
CA ARG A 59 -1.77 3.62 14.10
C ARG A 59 -2.13 3.91 12.65
N MET A 60 -1.35 3.39 11.71
CA MET A 60 -1.59 3.60 10.29
C MET A 60 -2.87 2.91 9.82
N ALA A 61 -3.21 1.72 10.34
CA ALA A 61 -4.48 1.07 10.04
C ALA A 61 -5.69 1.91 10.47
N ILE A 62 -5.66 2.48 11.67
CA ILE A 62 -6.72 3.38 12.17
C ILE A 62 -6.83 4.62 11.27
N ASN A 63 -5.69 5.23 10.92
CA ASN A 63 -5.64 6.38 10.04
C ASN A 63 -6.19 6.05 8.64
N TYR A 64 -5.86 4.87 8.10
CA TYR A 64 -6.31 4.45 6.79
C TYR A 64 -7.82 4.23 6.74
N ILE A 65 -8.39 3.53 7.73
CA ILE A 65 -9.84 3.38 7.86
C ILE A 65 -10.52 4.75 7.92
N SER A 66 -9.97 5.68 8.72
CA SER A 66 -10.51 7.04 8.85
C SER A 66 -10.46 7.81 7.51
N ALA A 67 -9.39 7.65 6.74
CA ALA A 67 -9.25 8.27 5.43
C ALA A 67 -10.26 7.70 4.42
N LEU A 68 -10.45 6.38 4.40
CA LEU A 68 -11.46 5.73 3.56
C LEU A 68 -12.87 6.19 3.93
N GLN A 69 -13.20 6.24 5.22
CA GLN A 69 -14.50 6.73 5.69
C GLN A 69 -14.77 8.17 5.22
N ARG A 70 -13.77 9.05 5.24
CA ARG A 70 -13.90 10.42 4.73
C ARG A 70 -14.13 10.44 3.22
N SER A 71 -13.36 9.67 2.45
CA SER A 71 -13.54 9.62 0.99
C SER A 71 -14.94 9.14 0.60
N LEU A 72 -15.48 8.15 1.32
CA LEU A 72 -16.85 7.69 1.12
C LEU A 72 -17.90 8.73 1.53
N SER A 73 -17.68 9.45 2.63
CA SER A 73 -18.64 10.44 3.15
C SER A 73 -18.78 11.67 2.25
N TYR A 74 -17.67 12.14 1.67
CA TYR A 74 -17.67 13.31 0.80
C TYR A 74 -17.87 12.98 -0.69
N ASN A 75 -18.10 11.69 -1.02
CA ASN A 75 -18.18 11.16 -2.40
C ASN A 75 -17.11 11.73 -3.35
N THR A 76 -15.93 12.00 -2.80
CA THR A 76 -14.81 12.66 -3.49
C THR A 76 -13.54 11.93 -3.15
N ALA A 77 -12.69 11.75 -4.17
CA ALA A 77 -11.35 11.23 -3.96
C ALA A 77 -10.55 12.25 -3.14
N LEU A 78 -9.91 11.78 -2.07
CA LEU A 78 -8.98 12.63 -1.30
C LEU A 78 -7.79 12.98 -2.19
N ASP A 79 -7.40 14.26 -2.21
CA ASP A 79 -6.11 14.66 -2.78
C ASP A 79 -4.98 13.85 -2.15
N LEU A 80 -4.00 13.46 -2.97
CA LEU A 80 -2.88 12.61 -2.56
C LEU A 80 -2.13 13.23 -1.38
N MET A 81 -1.99 14.56 -1.36
CA MET A 81 -1.30 15.28 -0.28
C MET A 81 -2.06 15.15 1.04
N THR A 82 -3.38 15.26 0.98
CA THR A 82 -4.28 15.09 2.14
C THR A 82 -4.28 13.65 2.62
N PHE A 83 -4.34 12.68 1.71
CA PHE A 83 -4.36 11.26 2.03
C PHE A 83 -3.09 10.83 2.78
N TRP A 84 -1.89 11.23 2.33
CA TRP A 84 -0.66 10.85 3.05
C TRP A 84 -0.55 11.52 4.41
N LYS A 85 -0.96 12.79 4.56
CA LYS A 85 -0.94 13.48 5.87
C LYS A 85 -1.81 12.76 6.88
N LEU A 86 -2.93 12.21 6.43
CA LEU A 86 -3.80 11.41 7.28
C LEU A 86 -3.14 10.08 7.64
N LEU A 87 -2.58 9.36 6.66
CA LEU A 87 -1.90 8.08 6.88
C LEU A 87 -0.74 8.19 7.86
N THR A 88 0.14 9.18 7.70
CA THR A 88 1.37 9.31 8.49
C THR A 88 1.18 10.00 9.84
N ARG A 89 -0.05 10.40 10.18
CA ARG A 89 -0.37 11.09 11.44
C ARG A 89 0.03 10.23 12.64
N GLY A 90 0.98 10.72 13.45
CA GLY A 90 1.45 10.05 14.65
C GLY A 90 2.39 8.86 14.42
N LEU A 91 2.93 8.71 13.20
CA LEU A 91 4.07 7.82 12.93
C LEU A 91 5.39 8.52 13.29
N SER A 92 6.48 7.76 13.38
CA SER A 92 7.81 8.37 13.56
C SER A 92 8.19 9.19 12.32
N GLN A 93 9.07 10.18 12.50
CA GLN A 93 9.53 11.03 11.40
C GLN A 93 10.18 10.22 10.27
N HIS A 94 11.01 9.23 10.62
CA HIS A 94 11.63 8.33 9.66
C HIS A 94 10.57 7.52 8.89
N THR A 95 9.59 6.96 9.59
CA THR A 95 8.52 6.19 8.94
C THR A 95 7.70 7.08 8.02
N ALA A 96 7.35 8.28 8.45
CA ALA A 96 6.62 9.23 7.61
C ALA A 96 7.40 9.58 6.32
N GLN A 97 8.72 9.72 6.41
CA GLN A 97 9.59 9.95 5.25
C GLN A 97 9.60 8.75 4.29
N LEU A 98 9.72 7.52 4.80
CA LEU A 98 9.65 6.30 3.98
C LEU A 98 8.31 6.17 3.26
N VAL A 99 7.21 6.38 3.97
CA VAL A 99 5.86 6.35 3.41
C VAL A 99 5.70 7.42 2.32
N ALA A 100 6.16 8.65 2.58
CA ALA A 100 6.10 9.73 1.61
C ALA A 100 6.93 9.44 0.35
N ALA A 101 8.12 8.87 0.49
CA ALA A 101 8.95 8.44 -0.65
C ALA A 101 8.27 7.33 -1.46
N SER A 102 7.71 6.34 -0.76
CA SER A 102 7.02 5.21 -1.38
C SER A 102 5.79 5.61 -2.20
N LEU A 103 4.99 6.56 -1.69
CA LEU A 103 3.82 7.08 -2.38
C LEU A 103 4.20 7.97 -3.57
N ARG A 104 5.30 8.73 -3.48
CA ARG A 104 5.83 9.49 -4.64
C ARG A 104 6.22 8.56 -5.78
N LEU A 105 6.88 7.44 -5.48
CA LEU A 105 7.24 6.43 -6.48
C LEU A 105 6.00 5.72 -7.04
N TYR A 106 5.01 5.41 -6.19
CA TYR A 106 3.74 4.84 -6.64
C TYR A 106 2.96 5.80 -7.55
N ALA A 107 2.87 7.08 -7.19
CA ALA A 107 2.26 8.11 -8.02
C ALA A 107 3.02 8.28 -9.35
N PHE A 108 4.35 8.32 -9.31
CA PHE A 108 5.19 8.48 -10.50
C PHE A 108 5.10 7.27 -11.46
N ASN A 109 4.97 6.05 -10.94
CA ASN A 109 4.94 4.83 -11.74
C ASN A 109 3.54 4.43 -12.25
N LYS A 110 2.46 4.84 -11.58
CA LYS A 110 1.07 4.56 -12.00
C LYS A 110 0.40 5.71 -12.75
N TRP A 111 1.00 6.90 -12.73
CA TRP A 111 0.57 8.06 -13.51
C TRP A 111 1.67 8.41 -14.50
N PRO A 112 1.55 8.05 -15.80
CA PRO A 112 2.49 8.60 -16.78
C PRO A 112 2.36 10.13 -16.73
N PRO A 113 3.47 10.88 -16.70
CA PRO A 113 3.40 12.32 -16.86
C PRO A 113 2.69 12.58 -18.19
N ILE A 114 1.54 13.24 -18.14
CA ILE A 114 0.93 13.84 -19.33
C ILE A 114 2.03 14.72 -19.89
N SER A 115 2.54 14.31 -21.05
CA SER A 115 3.75 14.85 -21.66
C SER A 115 3.69 16.38 -21.65
N THR A 116 4.72 17.01 -21.09
CA THR A 116 4.97 18.42 -21.32
C THR A 116 5.07 18.68 -22.82
N PRO A 117 4.60 19.83 -23.33
CA PRO A 117 4.68 20.15 -24.74
C PRO A 117 6.15 20.20 -25.15
N THR A 118 6.56 19.30 -26.03
CA THR A 118 7.89 19.28 -26.63
C THR A 118 8.15 20.63 -27.30
N THR A 119 9.18 21.32 -26.80
CA THR A 119 9.78 22.50 -27.40
C THR A 119 9.98 22.30 -28.91
N VAL A 120 9.35 23.19 -29.69
CA VAL A 120 9.37 23.23 -31.15
C VAL A 120 10.81 23.41 -31.65
N LEU A 121 11.31 22.46 -32.44
CA LEU A 121 12.41 22.68 -33.38
C LEU A 121 11.84 23.11 -34.74
N PRO A 122 12.50 24.01 -35.51
CA PRO A 122 11.89 24.62 -36.69
C PRO A 122 11.81 23.66 -37.90
N LEU A 123 10.56 23.44 -38.33
CA LEU A 123 10.02 23.20 -39.67
C LEU A 123 10.94 22.71 -40.81
N THR A 124 10.62 21.52 -41.32
CA THR A 124 10.63 21.22 -42.77
C THR A 124 9.23 20.79 -43.21
N PRO A 125 8.72 21.19 -44.41
CA PRO A 125 7.29 21.17 -44.69
C PRO A 125 6.80 19.91 -45.41
N GLN A 126 5.55 19.54 -45.07
CA GLN A 126 4.51 18.89 -45.88
C GLN A 126 4.56 17.38 -46.09
N GLU A 127 3.65 16.67 -45.42
CA GLU A 127 2.77 15.69 -46.07
C GLU A 127 1.44 15.54 -45.27
N SER A 128 0.41 15.08 -45.97
CA SER A 128 -1.01 15.36 -45.81
C SER A 128 -1.72 14.88 -44.53
N VAL A 129 -2.63 15.73 -44.05
CA VAL A 129 -3.61 15.46 -42.99
C VAL A 129 -4.64 14.44 -43.46
N VAL A 130 -4.72 13.29 -42.79
CA VAL A 130 -5.87 12.38 -42.80
C VAL A 130 -6.51 12.45 -41.42
N ASP A 131 -7.74 12.94 -41.34
CA ASP A 131 -8.49 13.00 -40.08
C ASP A 131 -8.81 11.60 -39.54
N PRO A 132 -8.47 11.27 -38.28
CA PRO A 132 -8.91 10.04 -37.64
C PRO A 132 -10.34 10.18 -37.09
N PRO A 133 -11.17 9.13 -37.15
CA PRO A 133 -12.56 9.23 -36.75
C PRO A 133 -12.73 9.34 -35.23
N ASP A 134 -13.86 9.96 -34.89
CA ASP A 134 -14.37 10.37 -33.59
C ASP A 134 -13.95 9.50 -32.39
N ARG A 135 -13.30 10.15 -31.40
CA ARG A 135 -12.81 9.60 -30.13
C ARG A 135 -13.95 9.31 -29.13
N ARG A 136 -15.12 8.89 -29.61
CA ARG A 136 -16.26 8.45 -28.78
C ARG A 136 -16.62 6.98 -28.96
N GLN A 137 -15.68 6.14 -29.39
CA GLN A 137 -15.82 4.68 -29.46
C GLN A 137 -14.81 3.98 -28.53
N THR A 138 -15.03 4.22 -27.24
CA THR A 138 -15.12 3.25 -26.12
C THR A 138 -14.05 2.17 -25.89
N TRP A 139 -13.34 2.32 -24.76
CA TRP A 139 -12.60 1.27 -24.03
C TRP A 139 -13.45 0.01 -23.74
N VAL A 140 -14.79 0.17 -23.70
CA VAL A 140 -15.78 -0.90 -23.53
C VAL A 140 -15.72 -1.94 -24.66
N SER A 141 -15.43 -1.52 -25.89
CA SER A 141 -15.32 -2.43 -27.05
C SER A 141 -14.05 -3.29 -27.00
N ARG A 142 -12.98 -2.75 -26.38
CA ARG A 142 -11.70 -3.46 -26.21
C ARG A 142 -11.75 -4.51 -25.10
N TRP A 143 -12.56 -4.32 -24.06
CA TRP A 143 -12.68 -5.31 -22.97
C TRP A 143 -13.44 -6.56 -23.39
N ARG A 144 -14.42 -6.42 -24.30
CA ARG A 144 -15.30 -7.53 -24.75
C ARG A 144 -14.64 -8.49 -25.76
N GLN A 145 -13.51 -8.12 -26.35
CA GLN A 145 -12.74 -8.94 -27.29
C GLN A 145 -11.54 -9.65 -26.60
N SER A 146 -11.32 -9.40 -25.31
CA SER A 146 -10.22 -10.00 -24.53
C SER A 146 -10.68 -11.16 -23.62
N LEU A 147 -11.92 -11.62 -23.80
CA LEU A 147 -12.45 -12.90 -23.32
C LEU A 147 -12.64 -13.82 -24.53
#